data_AF-A0A814LWF6-F1
#
_entry.id   AF-A0A814LWF6-F1
#
_cell.length_a   1.000
_cell.length_b   1.000
_cell.length_c   1.000
_cell.angle_alpha   90.00
_cell.angle_beta   90.00
_cell.angle_gamma   90.00
#
_symmetry.space_group_name_H-M   'P 1'
#
loop_
_entity.id
_entity.type
_entity.pdbx_description
1 polymer ?
#
loop_
_entity_poly.entity_id
_entity_poly.type
_entity_poly.pdbx_seq_one_letter_code
_entity_poly.pdbx_strand_id
1 'polypeptide(L)'
;ECDWDRSVKNDSEIVNFVKQCKIREPINPRDALFGGRTNGVKLHHICSVNEEIGYDDITSLYPFVQKYCNYPIAHPLLLTENFDDVKKYFGVIKCKVLPPRGLYFPVLPSRINGKLVFPLCRTCAQLQQTKCNHSIEEKCLEGTWVTLEVQEALRQGYQIVEIYEVWHWEK
;
A
#
# COMPACT_ATOMS: atom_id res chain seq x y z
N GLU A 1 -22.37 12.41 -27.88
CA GLU A 1 -22.56 11.24 -26.99
C GLU A 1 -22.93 9.96 -27.74
N CYS A 2 -23.95 9.96 -28.63
CA CYS A 2 -24.46 8.74 -29.28
C CYS A 2 -23.45 7.94 -30.14
N ASP A 3 -22.51 8.60 -30.83
CA ASP A 3 -21.58 7.92 -31.75
C ASP A 3 -20.47 7.13 -31.05
N TRP A 4 -20.01 7.60 -29.88
CA TRP A 4 -19.04 6.87 -29.06
C TRP A 4 -19.65 5.61 -28.48
N ASP A 5 -20.84 5.71 -27.89
CA ASP A 5 -21.57 4.56 -27.34
C ASP A 5 -21.88 3.51 -28.40
N ARG A 6 -22.17 3.96 -29.63
CA ARG A 6 -22.35 3.07 -30.78
C ARG A 6 -21.05 2.38 -31.18
N SER A 7 -19.93 3.09 -31.14
CA SER A 7 -18.61 2.57 -31.52
C SER A 7 -18.09 1.57 -30.49
N VAL A 8 -18.20 1.87 -29.19
CA VAL A 8 -17.82 0.95 -28.09
C VAL A 8 -18.65 -0.34 -28.08
N LYS A 9 -19.83 -0.37 -28.74
CA LYS A 9 -20.66 -1.58 -28.85
C LYS A 9 -20.44 -2.37 -30.13
N ASN A 10 -20.16 -1.70 -31.25
CA ASN A 10 -20.21 -2.32 -32.57
C ASN A 10 -18.84 -2.46 -33.25
N ASP A 11 -17.84 -1.73 -32.80
CA ASP A 11 -16.49 -1.79 -33.35
C ASP A 11 -15.62 -2.70 -32.48
N SER A 12 -15.21 -3.84 -33.04
CA SER A 12 -14.40 -4.85 -32.34
C SER A 12 -13.01 -4.34 -31.96
N GLU A 13 -12.43 -3.41 -32.71
CA GLU A 13 -11.15 -2.80 -32.41
C GLU A 13 -11.28 -1.86 -31.21
N ILE A 14 -12.32 -1.02 -31.18
CA ILE A 14 -12.60 -0.13 -30.05
C ILE A 14 -12.99 -0.92 -28.80
N VAL A 15 -13.79 -1.98 -28.94
CA VAL A 15 -14.12 -2.90 -27.82
C VAL A 15 -12.85 -3.51 -27.23
N ASN A 16 -11.94 -3.99 -28.08
CA ASN A 16 -10.68 -4.58 -27.64
C ASN A 16 -9.75 -3.53 -27.01
N PHE A 17 -9.67 -2.34 -27.60
CA PHE A 17 -8.93 -1.22 -27.05
C PHE A 17 -9.45 -0.83 -25.67
N VAL A 18 -10.76 -0.62 -25.50
CA VAL A 18 -11.37 -0.25 -24.22
C VAL A 18 -11.18 -1.35 -23.16
N LYS A 19 -11.29 -2.64 -23.55
CA LYS A 19 -11.02 -3.77 -22.64
C LYS A 19 -9.56 -3.82 -22.18
N GLN A 20 -8.63 -3.38 -23.02
CA GLN A 20 -7.19 -3.34 -22.71
C GLN A 20 -6.80 -2.01 -22.02
N CYS A 21 -7.57 -0.96 -22.23
CA CYS A 21 -7.36 0.36 -21.68
C CYS A 21 -7.68 0.36 -20.18
N LYS A 22 -6.63 0.18 -19.37
CA LYS A 22 -6.71 0.40 -17.93
C LYS A 22 -6.64 1.89 -17.66
N ILE A 23 -7.80 2.56 -17.66
CA ILE A 23 -7.90 3.94 -17.17
C ILE A 23 -7.51 3.93 -15.70
N ARG A 24 -6.38 4.57 -15.38
CA ARG A 24 -5.89 4.69 -14.00
C ARG A 24 -6.45 5.96 -13.41
N GLU A 25 -7.21 5.82 -12.33
CA GLU A 25 -7.62 6.99 -11.55
C GLU A 25 -6.38 7.65 -10.94
N PRO A 26 -6.30 8.99 -10.96
CA PRO A 26 -5.24 9.72 -10.28
C PRO A 26 -5.17 9.38 -8.79
N ILE A 27 -4.02 9.64 -8.16
CA ILE A 27 -3.86 9.54 -6.71
C ILE A 27 -4.91 10.42 -6.01
N ASN A 28 -5.64 9.79 -5.09
CA ASN A 28 -6.32 10.49 -4.01
C ASN A 28 -5.46 10.38 -2.74
N PRO A 29 -4.85 11.48 -2.24
CA PRO A 29 -3.97 11.42 -1.07
C PRO A 29 -4.64 10.87 0.19
N ARG A 30 -5.98 10.94 0.28
CA ARG A 30 -6.72 10.38 1.43
C ARG A 30 -6.61 8.86 1.52
N ASP A 31 -6.34 8.18 0.40
CA ASP A 31 -6.17 6.73 0.38
C ASP A 31 -4.89 6.29 1.09
N ALA A 32 -3.89 7.17 1.20
CA ALA A 32 -2.65 6.94 1.94
C ALA A 32 -2.79 7.20 3.46
N LEU A 33 -3.96 7.62 3.94
CA LEU A 33 -4.18 7.91 5.37
C LEU A 33 -4.74 6.68 6.08
N PHE A 34 -3.91 6.02 6.88
CA PHE A 34 -4.26 4.78 7.60
C PHE A 34 -4.39 4.95 9.12
N GLY A 35 -3.83 6.00 9.72
CA GLY A 35 -3.85 6.23 11.16
C GLY A 35 -2.83 5.37 11.91
N GLY A 36 -3.13 5.06 13.18
CA GLY A 36 -2.24 4.27 14.03
C GLY A 36 -2.25 2.78 13.70
N ARG A 37 -1.11 2.11 13.89
CA ARG A 37 -1.01 0.66 13.78
C ARG A 37 -1.48 -0.01 15.08
N THR A 38 -2.48 -0.87 14.96
CA THR A 38 -2.92 -1.77 16.04
C THR A 38 -2.81 -3.21 15.55
N ASN A 39 -2.04 -4.06 16.24
CA ASN A 39 -1.85 -5.45 15.84
C ASN A 39 -1.82 -6.38 17.06
N GLY A 40 -2.74 -7.35 17.10
CA GLY A 40 -2.78 -8.39 18.12
C GLY A 40 -1.92 -9.59 17.73
N VAL A 41 -0.70 -9.68 18.26
CA VAL A 41 0.24 -10.78 17.98
C VAL A 41 -0.10 -12.03 18.80
N LYS A 42 -0.45 -11.82 20.07
CA LYS A 42 -0.82 -12.88 21.02
C LYS A 42 -1.97 -12.34 21.87
N LEU A 43 -3.11 -13.04 21.85
CA LEU A 43 -4.32 -12.59 22.55
C LEU A 43 -4.24 -12.81 24.06
N HIS A 44 -3.50 -13.83 24.50
CA HIS A 44 -3.35 -14.17 25.91
C HIS A 44 -1.98 -14.81 26.17
N HIS A 45 -1.31 -14.39 27.24
CA HIS A 45 -0.04 -14.95 27.69
C HIS A 45 0.02 -14.96 29.21
N ILE A 46 0.30 -16.13 29.77
CA ILE A 46 0.70 -16.27 31.17
C ILE A 46 2.22 -16.41 31.17
N CYS A 47 2.90 -15.62 32.00
CA CYS A 47 4.35 -15.69 32.14
C CYS A 47 4.76 -16.96 32.88
N SER A 48 5.86 -17.57 32.47
CA SER A 48 6.57 -18.57 33.27
C SER A 48 7.30 -17.92 34.47
N VAL A 49 7.84 -18.73 35.38
CA VAL A 49 8.46 -18.25 36.65
C VAL A 49 9.60 -17.24 36.42
N ASN A 50 10.29 -17.33 35.29
CA ASN A 50 11.44 -16.46 34.95
C ASN A 50 11.15 -15.60 33.70
N GLU A 51 9.90 -15.22 33.51
CA GLU A 51 9.45 -14.42 32.37
C GLU A 51 8.69 -13.19 32.85
N GLU A 52 8.96 -12.04 32.24
CA GLU A 52 8.31 -10.77 32.56
C GLU A 52 7.82 -10.12 31.25
N ILE A 53 6.73 -9.35 31.33
CA ILE A 53 6.22 -8.56 30.21
C ILE A 53 6.64 -7.11 30.39
N GLY A 54 7.49 -6.63 29.50
CA GLY A 54 7.84 -5.22 29.39
C GLY A 54 6.75 -4.42 28.65
N TYR A 55 6.64 -3.14 28.99
CA TYR A 55 5.79 -2.18 28.29
C TYR A 55 6.61 -0.95 27.92
N ASP A 56 6.72 -0.69 26.62
CA ASP A 56 7.36 0.49 26.07
C ASP A 56 6.30 1.39 25.45
N ASP A 57 6.35 2.69 25.79
CA ASP A 57 5.50 3.72 25.20
C ASP A 57 6.34 4.90 24.72
N ILE A 58 5.97 5.44 23.56
CA ILE A 58 6.61 6.63 23.01
C ILE A 58 5.78 7.83 23.43
N THR A 59 6.29 8.55 24.44
CA THR A 59 5.66 9.78 24.91
C THR A 59 5.56 10.79 23.77
N SER A 60 4.33 11.17 23.41
CA SER A 60 4.05 12.17 22.39
C SER A 60 4.60 11.84 20.99
N LEU A 61 4.39 10.60 20.52
CA LEU A 61 4.80 10.16 19.18
C LEU A 61 4.43 11.15 18.05
N TYR A 62 3.17 11.53 17.91
CA TYR A 62 2.75 12.44 16.84
C TYR A 62 3.37 13.84 16.95
N PRO A 63 3.35 14.52 18.12
CA PRO A 63 4.10 15.78 18.29
C PRO A 63 5.59 15.68 17.98
N PHE A 64 6.25 14.58 18.36
CA PHE A 64 7.66 14.36 18.04
C PHE A 64 7.89 14.33 16.53
N VAL A 65 7.08 13.55 15.79
CA VAL A 65 7.18 13.47 14.32
C VAL A 65 6.89 14.84 13.70
N GLN A 66 5.85 15.55 14.15
CA GLN A 66 5.51 16.89 13.64
C GLN A 66 6.64 17.91 13.82
N LYS A 67 7.43 17.80 14.88
CA LYS A 67 8.51 18.74 15.18
C LYS A 67 9.82 18.43 14.42
N TYR A 68 10.16 17.15 14.29
CA TYR A 68 11.50 16.74 13.87
C TYR A 68 11.57 16.05 12.51
N CYS A 69 10.44 15.55 11.98
CA CYS A 69 10.44 14.84 10.70
C CYS A 69 10.12 15.78 9.54
N ASN A 70 10.58 15.38 8.34
CA ASN A 70 10.25 16.11 7.11
C ASN A 70 8.78 15.90 6.74
N TYR A 71 8.16 16.98 6.27
CA TYR A 71 6.79 16.96 5.73
C TYR A 71 6.78 17.47 4.29
N PRO A 72 5.86 16.98 3.44
CA PRO A 72 5.63 17.59 2.14
C PRO A 72 5.08 19.02 2.33
N ILE A 73 5.79 20.00 1.76
CA ILE A 73 5.42 21.42 1.79
C ILE A 73 5.32 21.88 0.33
N ALA A 74 4.30 22.68 0.00
CA ALA A 74 3.99 23.15 -1.35
C ALA A 74 3.48 22.06 -2.31
N HIS A 75 3.60 22.29 -3.62
CA HIS A 75 3.05 21.42 -4.66
C HIS A 75 4.02 20.29 -5.04
N PRO A 76 3.53 19.05 -5.25
CA PRO A 76 4.36 17.96 -5.73
C PRO A 76 4.66 18.06 -7.22
N LEU A 77 5.77 17.45 -7.62
CA LEU A 77 5.99 16.97 -8.98
C LEU A 77 5.14 15.71 -9.20
N LEU A 78 4.27 15.75 -10.21
CA LEU A 78 3.40 14.65 -10.60
C LEU A 78 4.11 13.79 -11.65
N LEU A 79 4.36 12.53 -11.33
CA LEU A 79 5.00 11.57 -12.22
C LEU A 79 4.01 10.47 -12.58
N THR A 80 3.76 10.29 -13.87
CA THR A 80 2.86 9.26 -14.41
C THR A 80 3.57 8.21 -15.26
N GLU A 81 4.85 8.44 -15.57
CA GLU A 81 5.70 7.59 -16.39
C GLU A 81 7.19 7.81 -16.06
N ASN A 82 8.07 6.98 -16.64
CA ASN A 82 9.52 7.06 -16.47
C ASN A 82 9.96 7.08 -14.99
N PHE A 83 9.35 6.19 -14.21
CA PHE A 83 9.63 6.09 -12.78
C PHE A 83 11.09 5.66 -12.51
N ASP A 84 11.64 6.23 -11.47
CA ASP A 84 12.98 6.02 -10.95
C ASP A 84 12.94 5.07 -9.73
N ASP A 85 14.07 4.79 -9.11
CA ASP A 85 14.09 4.01 -7.85
C ASP A 85 13.22 4.70 -6.78
N VAL A 86 12.30 3.96 -6.15
CA VAL A 86 11.40 4.44 -5.10
C VAL A 86 12.14 5.13 -3.95
N LYS A 87 13.41 4.77 -3.70
CA LYS A 87 14.27 5.42 -2.69
C LYS A 87 14.56 6.89 -2.98
N LYS A 88 14.46 7.32 -4.24
CA LYS A 88 14.66 8.72 -4.64
C LYS A 88 13.43 9.57 -4.35
N TYR A 89 12.27 8.95 -4.17
CA TYR A 89 11.02 9.67 -3.96
C TYR A 89 10.75 9.97 -2.49
N PHE A 90 10.15 11.13 -2.27
CA PHE A 90 9.57 11.56 -1.00
C PHE A 90 8.18 12.14 -1.30
N GLY A 91 7.14 11.59 -0.67
CA GLY A 91 5.74 11.90 -0.99
C GLY A 91 4.83 10.67 -1.00
N VAL A 92 3.92 10.62 -1.97
CA VAL A 92 2.85 9.60 -2.09
C VAL A 92 3.04 8.79 -3.37
N ILE A 93 2.80 7.49 -3.31
CA ILE A 93 2.94 6.57 -4.44
C ILE A 93 1.72 5.64 -4.53
N LYS A 94 1.17 5.50 -5.74
CA LYS A 94 0.18 4.48 -6.08
C LYS A 94 0.90 3.37 -6.83
N CYS A 95 0.89 2.16 -6.29
CA CYS A 95 1.63 1.06 -6.87
C CYS A 95 0.98 -0.29 -6.55
N LYS A 96 1.47 -1.31 -7.26
CA LYS A 96 1.23 -2.71 -6.98
C LYS A 96 2.50 -3.34 -6.44
N VAL A 97 2.36 -4.05 -5.33
CA VAL A 97 3.48 -4.63 -4.59
C VAL A 97 3.20 -6.09 -4.27
N LEU A 98 4.24 -6.92 -4.37
CA LEU A 98 4.22 -8.31 -3.96
C LEU A 98 4.82 -8.42 -2.56
N PRO A 99 4.05 -8.81 -1.53
CA PRO A 99 4.61 -9.04 -0.21
C PRO A 99 5.48 -10.31 -0.15
N PRO A 100 6.48 -10.35 0.75
CA PRO A 100 7.24 -11.56 1.04
C PRO A 100 6.36 -12.58 1.79
N ARG A 101 6.85 -13.82 1.90
CA ARG A 101 6.19 -14.85 2.73
C ARG A 101 6.74 -14.83 4.15
N GLY A 102 5.87 -15.09 5.13
CA GLY A 102 6.28 -15.37 6.51
C GLY A 102 6.83 -14.18 7.29
N LEU A 103 6.55 -12.95 6.86
CA LEU A 103 6.94 -11.76 7.60
C LEU A 103 6.09 -11.60 8.86
N TYR A 104 6.74 -11.59 10.03
CA TYR A 104 6.05 -11.57 11.32
C TYR A 104 5.27 -10.26 11.56
N PHE A 105 5.83 -9.14 11.10
CA PHE A 105 5.18 -7.84 11.11
C PHE A 105 5.05 -7.29 9.68
N PRO A 106 3.95 -7.59 8.97
CA PRO A 106 3.71 -7.04 7.65
C PRO A 106 3.69 -5.50 7.70
N VAL A 107 4.21 -4.85 6.66
CA VAL A 107 4.48 -3.41 6.66
C VAL A 107 3.31 -2.61 6.10
N LEU A 108 2.83 -2.97 4.91
CA LEU A 108 1.88 -2.14 4.19
C LEU A 108 0.44 -2.39 4.63
N PRO A 109 -0.29 -1.33 5.01
CA PRO A 109 -1.70 -1.41 5.34
C PRO A 109 -2.58 -1.58 4.10
N SER A 110 -3.74 -2.20 4.28
CA SER A 110 -4.82 -2.26 3.30
C SER A 110 -6.18 -2.22 3.99
N ARG A 111 -7.15 -1.52 3.39
CA ARG A 111 -8.54 -1.51 3.86
C ARG A 111 -9.29 -2.64 3.17
N ILE A 112 -9.53 -3.73 3.90
CA ILE A 112 -10.19 -4.94 3.38
C ILE A 112 -11.39 -5.24 4.25
N ASN A 113 -12.56 -5.46 3.64
CA ASN A 113 -13.81 -5.77 4.34
C ASN A 113 -14.15 -4.77 5.47
N GLY A 114 -13.92 -3.48 5.22
CA GLY A 114 -14.17 -2.39 6.16
C GLY A 114 -13.18 -2.29 7.33
N LYS A 115 -12.09 -3.09 7.33
CA LYS A 115 -11.08 -3.11 8.39
C LYS A 115 -9.71 -2.71 7.86
N LEU A 116 -8.93 -2.05 8.70
CA LEU A 116 -7.51 -1.84 8.45
C LEU A 116 -6.76 -3.12 8.81
N VAL A 117 -6.09 -3.73 7.85
CA VAL A 117 -5.29 -4.94 8.01
C VAL A 117 -3.92 -4.76 7.37
N PHE A 118 -2.95 -5.58 7.78
CA PHE A 118 -1.60 -5.59 7.23
C PHE A 118 -1.33 -6.98 6.62
N PRO A 119 -1.83 -7.25 5.39
CA PRO A 119 -1.80 -8.59 4.82
C PRO A 119 -0.49 -8.88 4.05
N LEU A 120 -0.13 -10.15 3.95
CA LEU A 120 0.89 -10.64 3.01
C LEU A 120 0.27 -11.25 1.73
N CYS A 121 -1.05 -11.32 1.68
CA CYS A 121 -1.80 -11.76 0.52
C CYS A 121 -3.18 -11.11 0.55
N ARG A 122 -3.50 -10.32 -0.49
CA ARG A 122 -4.80 -9.65 -0.64
C ARG A 122 -5.95 -10.65 -0.53
N THR A 123 -5.92 -11.72 -1.32
CA THR A 123 -7.00 -12.72 -1.35
C THR A 123 -7.15 -13.46 -0.02
N CYS A 124 -6.06 -13.82 0.68
CA CYS A 124 -6.16 -14.43 2.01
C CYS A 124 -6.85 -13.52 3.01
N ALA A 125 -6.57 -12.22 2.98
CA ALA A 125 -7.20 -11.26 3.88
C ALA A 125 -8.68 -11.03 3.55
N GLN A 126 -9.04 -11.05 2.28
CA GLN A 126 -10.43 -10.97 1.82
C GLN A 126 -11.24 -12.20 2.25
N LEU A 127 -10.68 -13.39 2.07
CA LEU A 127 -11.33 -14.68 2.36
C LEU A 127 -11.15 -15.15 3.82
N GLN A 128 -10.34 -14.44 4.62
CA GLN A 128 -9.96 -14.83 5.99
C GLN A 128 -9.34 -16.24 6.08
N GLN A 129 -8.51 -16.58 5.09
CA GLN A 129 -7.88 -17.90 4.97
C GLN A 129 -6.50 -17.95 5.64
N THR A 130 -6.19 -19.05 6.33
CA THR A 130 -4.93 -19.23 7.07
C THR A 130 -3.78 -19.79 6.23
N LYS A 131 -4.03 -20.77 5.35
CA LYS A 131 -3.01 -21.37 4.47
C LYS A 131 -3.06 -20.73 3.09
N CYS A 132 -1.99 -20.10 2.63
CA CYS A 132 -1.98 -19.38 1.35
C CYS A 132 -1.42 -20.22 0.20
N ASN A 133 -2.25 -20.51 -0.81
CA ASN A 133 -1.86 -21.17 -2.07
C ASN A 133 -2.07 -20.27 -3.31
N HIS A 134 -2.36 -19.00 -3.10
CA HIS A 134 -2.69 -18.06 -4.16
C HIS A 134 -1.50 -17.76 -5.09
N SER A 135 -1.81 -17.39 -6.33
CA SER A 135 -0.85 -16.90 -7.32
C SER A 135 -0.22 -15.56 -6.90
N ILE A 136 0.81 -15.13 -7.62
CA ILE A 136 1.44 -13.82 -7.40
C ILE A 136 0.41 -12.70 -7.54
N GLU A 137 -0.39 -12.74 -8.60
CA GLU A 137 -1.40 -11.71 -8.90
C GLU A 137 -2.46 -11.58 -7.80
N GLU A 138 -2.90 -12.69 -7.21
CA GLU A 138 -3.84 -12.73 -6.10
C GLU A 138 -3.22 -12.28 -4.77
N LYS A 139 -1.90 -12.43 -4.62
CA LYS A 139 -1.17 -11.99 -3.44
C LYS A 139 -0.93 -10.49 -3.43
N CYS A 140 -0.65 -9.92 -4.60
CA CYS A 140 -0.28 -8.53 -4.74
C CYS A 140 -1.27 -7.60 -4.05
N LEU A 141 -0.71 -6.63 -3.34
CA LEU A 141 -1.45 -5.50 -2.79
C LEU A 141 -1.38 -4.38 -3.82
N GLU A 142 -2.49 -3.70 -4.01
CA GLU A 142 -2.57 -2.51 -4.85
C GLU A 142 -3.20 -1.42 -4.01
N GLY A 143 -2.59 -0.24 -4.04
CA GLY A 143 -3.00 0.85 -3.16
C GLY A 143 -2.10 2.06 -3.30
N THR A 144 -2.42 3.04 -2.45
CA THR A 144 -1.72 4.31 -2.34
C THR A 144 -1.10 4.38 -0.96
N TRP A 145 0.20 4.64 -0.87
CA TRP A 145 0.94 4.72 0.38
C TRP A 145 1.88 5.92 0.36
N VAL A 146 2.38 6.31 1.54
CA VAL A 146 3.53 7.21 1.58
C VAL A 146 4.78 6.45 1.16
N THR A 147 5.62 7.10 0.37
CA THR A 147 6.88 6.55 -0.16
C THR A 147 7.77 5.96 0.95
N LEU A 148 7.78 6.55 2.15
CA LEU A 148 8.53 6.03 3.30
C LEU A 148 8.06 4.63 3.74
N GLU A 149 6.76 4.37 3.74
CA GLU A 149 6.21 3.05 4.07
C GLU A 149 6.58 2.01 3.00
N VAL A 150 6.54 2.42 1.73
CA VAL A 150 6.95 1.55 0.61
C VAL A 150 8.45 1.27 0.68
N GLN A 151 9.28 2.25 0.98
CA GLN A 151 10.73 2.06 1.17
C GLN A 151 11.03 1.06 2.30
N GLU A 152 10.33 1.17 3.44
CA GLU A 152 10.44 0.18 4.52
C GLU A 152 9.94 -1.20 4.09
N ALA A 153 8.84 -1.27 3.34
CA ALA A 153 8.34 -2.53 2.80
C ALA A 153 9.38 -3.20 1.88
N LEU A 154 10.02 -2.45 1.00
CA LEU A 154 11.10 -2.98 0.15
C LEU A 154 12.27 -3.50 0.99
N ARG A 155 12.63 -2.81 2.08
CA ARG A 155 13.67 -3.27 3.02
C ARG A 155 13.28 -4.60 3.70
N GLN A 156 12.00 -4.83 3.94
CA GLN A 156 11.46 -6.06 4.50
C GLN A 156 11.21 -7.16 3.45
N GLY A 157 11.58 -6.95 2.19
CA GLY A 157 11.51 -7.96 1.13
C GLY A 157 10.26 -7.90 0.26
N TYR A 158 9.47 -6.82 0.32
CA TYR A 158 8.43 -6.57 -0.68
C TYR A 158 9.07 -6.25 -2.02
N GLN A 159 8.36 -6.50 -3.11
CA GLN A 159 8.80 -6.20 -4.47
C GLN A 159 7.79 -5.30 -5.17
N ILE A 160 8.24 -4.23 -5.82
CA ILE A 160 7.40 -3.44 -6.72
C ILE A 160 7.07 -4.30 -7.94
N VAL A 161 5.79 -4.49 -8.21
CA VAL A 161 5.30 -5.12 -9.45
C VAL A 161 5.03 -4.07 -10.51
N GLU A 162 4.41 -2.95 -10.11
CA GLU A 162 4.05 -1.88 -11.03
C GLU A 162 3.89 -0.56 -10.26
N ILE A 163 4.37 0.55 -10.83
CA ILE A 163 4.09 1.89 -10.31
C ILE A 163 3.05 2.54 -11.23
N TYR A 164 2.03 3.14 -10.62
CA TYR A 164 0.92 3.78 -11.32
C TYR A 164 1.12 5.28 -11.42
N GLU A 165 1.51 5.91 -10.31
CA GLU A 165 1.70 7.35 -10.21
C GLU A 165 2.53 7.65 -8.94
N VAL A 166 3.32 8.73 -8.99
CA VAL A 166 4.07 9.24 -7.83
C VAL A 166 3.86 10.75 -7.72
N TRP A 167 3.51 11.21 -6.53
CA TRP A 167 3.55 12.62 -6.16
C TRP A 167 4.82 12.83 -5.32
N HIS A 168 5.80 13.49 -5.92
CA HIS A 168 7.11 13.70 -5.30
C HIS A 168 7.28 15.16 -4.86
N TRP A 169 7.69 15.38 -3.62
CA TRP A 169 8.13 16.68 -3.13
C TRP A 169 9.65 16.72 -3.11
N GLU A 170 10.20 17.70 -3.83
CA GLU A 170 11.61 18.07 -3.71
C GLU A 170 11.87 18.56 -2.28
N LYS A 171 13.03 18.19 -1.74
CA LYS A 171 13.47 18.62 -0.41
C LYS A 171 14.09 20.00 -0.44
#